data_AF-A0A0Q9LHA3-F1
#
_entry.id   AF-A0A0Q9LHA3-F1
#
_cell.length_a   1.000
_cell.length_b   1.000
_cell.length_c   1.000
_cell.angle_alpha   90.00
_cell.angle_beta   90.00
_cell.angle_gamma   90.00
#
_symmetry.space_group_name_H-M   'P 1'
#
loop_
_entity.id
_entity.type
_entity.pdbx_description
1 polymer ?
#
loop_
_entity_poly.entity_id
_entity_poly.type
_entity_poly.pdbx_seq_one_letter_code
_entity_poly.pdbx_strand_id
1 'polypeptide(L)'
;MVYAFRELGEKMGSHTGQMGDLRVLMDTNIVLAIEGDEDADHVNHQSASTVYRLVLDAGGQVSIVDNQFDDISRIQDRQLRDRRRRQLEKYPRLGRVELTTGFLSEARYALNLGAHTNDGVDAALLLTLQRNAATWLITEDRKLHAHARHAGLQERVMMLDDAEGVLTALSGQLPVHYSVDDVQPHTIDPVQPFFDSLRADYGDFSSWWHKVVAQRRTCLVIGGGKDIRGLAVLDRQEPEVSGLTANSVKICTFKIAEANQGKKLGETLLEAVIARIRSMRAETCFVEASLDKEALLMMLREFGFFDLGPKPGASGQTVLGKILEPSVDDMPPDHPLEYNRRYGPGKRRVNRAFLVPIIPVFHSMLFPASEPQRSFFDSTYGNAIRKVYICHSGIKALEPGDTLFFLRTHERRAVHAVGVVEETLRTTELADVLNFAGARTVYRAEELQKMCEKEVLAVKFRLDQVLEAPVSRESLKMLGVMEESPQSIAQIKSEEGIQWARTLQGG
;
A
#
# COMPACT_ATOMS: atom_id res chain seq x y z
N MET A 1 29.73 12.68 -14.83
CA MET A 1 28.97 12.76 -13.55
C MET A 1 28.74 11.35 -12.94
N VAL A 2 29.72 10.45 -13.07
CA VAL A 2 29.63 9.00 -12.72
C VAL A 2 30.56 8.65 -11.54
N TYR A 3 31.44 9.56 -11.15
CA TYR A 3 32.38 9.36 -10.03
C TYR A 3 31.87 9.88 -8.68
N ALA A 4 30.80 10.68 -8.64
CA ALA A 4 30.28 11.27 -7.40
C ALA A 4 29.36 10.34 -6.59
N PHE A 5 28.82 9.28 -7.19
CA PHE A 5 27.93 8.33 -6.51
C PHE A 5 28.66 7.10 -5.94
N ARG A 6 29.90 6.83 -6.39
CA ARG A 6 30.70 5.72 -5.86
C ARG A 6 31.32 6.05 -4.49
N GLU A 7 31.49 7.33 -4.16
CA GLU A 7 31.90 7.76 -2.81
C GLU A 7 30.75 7.73 -1.77
N LEU A 8 29.48 7.70 -2.21
CA LEU A 8 28.32 7.66 -1.31
C LEU A 8 28.12 6.31 -0.61
N GLY A 9 28.60 5.22 -1.20
CA GLY A 9 28.47 3.87 -0.62
C GLY A 9 29.50 3.53 0.45
N GLU A 10 30.65 4.22 0.48
CA GLU A 10 31.81 3.83 1.32
C GLU A 10 32.25 4.91 2.34
N LYS A 11 31.67 6.13 2.32
CA LYS A 11 32.00 7.23 3.26
C LYS A 11 30.88 7.61 4.24
N MET A 12 29.84 6.80 4.41
CA MET A 12 28.79 7.07 5.40
C MET A 12 29.25 6.67 6.82
N GLY A 13 30.11 7.49 7.39
CA GLY A 13 30.18 7.65 8.84
C GLY A 13 28.87 8.22 9.37
N SER A 14 28.52 7.83 10.60
CA SER A 14 27.32 8.22 11.33
C SER A 14 27.13 9.74 11.42
N HIS A 15 26.38 10.32 10.50
CA HIS A 15 25.80 11.64 10.63
C HIS A 15 24.32 11.51 10.38
N THR A 16 23.54 11.41 11.46
CA THR A 16 22.08 11.49 11.45
C THR A 16 21.65 12.79 10.78
N GLY A 17 21.21 12.71 9.52
CA GLY A 17 20.62 13.86 8.81
C GLY A 17 19.30 14.27 9.45
N GLN A 18 19.18 15.53 9.88
CA GLN A 18 17.94 16.07 10.47
C GLN A 18 16.91 16.35 9.37
N MET A 19 15.74 15.67 9.37
CA MET A 19 14.56 16.10 8.60
C MET A 19 13.78 17.17 9.36
N GLY A 20 14.27 18.42 9.34
CA GLY A 20 13.57 19.55 9.94
C GLY A 20 12.14 19.80 9.42
N ASP A 21 11.76 19.19 8.29
CA ASP A 21 10.45 19.38 7.65
C ASP A 21 9.41 18.28 7.94
N LEU A 22 9.79 17.19 8.60
CA LEU A 22 8.85 16.11 8.92
C LEU A 22 7.96 16.54 10.09
N ARG A 23 6.71 16.91 9.79
CA ARG A 23 5.71 17.32 10.79
C ARG A 23 4.64 16.25 10.91
N VAL A 24 4.49 15.65 12.08
CA VAL A 24 3.54 14.57 12.30
C VAL A 24 2.47 15.01 13.27
N LEU A 25 1.21 14.91 12.86
CA LEU A 25 0.06 15.01 13.75
C LEU A 25 -0.22 13.64 14.36
N MET A 26 -0.46 13.61 15.66
CA MET A 26 -0.93 12.41 16.34
C MET A 26 -2.34 12.64 16.87
N ASP A 27 -3.22 11.70 16.57
CA ASP A 27 -4.54 11.60 17.18
C ASP A 27 -4.42 11.53 18.71
N THR A 28 -5.43 12.04 19.41
CA THR A 28 -5.50 12.13 20.87
C THR A 28 -5.24 10.76 21.50
N ASN A 29 -5.83 9.70 20.95
CA ASN A 29 -5.66 8.34 21.48
C ASN A 29 -4.22 7.82 21.32
N ILE A 30 -3.51 8.23 20.27
CA ILE A 30 -2.11 7.84 20.04
C ILE A 30 -1.20 8.58 21.01
N VAL A 31 -1.42 9.88 21.22
CA VAL A 31 -0.69 10.68 22.21
C VAL A 31 -0.85 10.09 23.61
N LEU A 32 -2.08 9.73 23.99
CA LEU A 32 -2.35 9.11 25.28
C LEU A 32 -1.71 7.71 25.39
N ALA A 33 -1.67 6.95 24.30
CA ALA A 33 -1.00 5.65 24.27
C ALA A 33 0.51 5.78 24.53
N ILE A 34 1.18 6.84 24.07
CA ILE A 34 2.62 7.09 24.31
C ILE A 34 2.90 7.33 25.79
N GLU A 35 2.07 8.13 26.45
CA GLU A 35 2.29 8.53 27.84
C GLU A 35 2.06 7.38 28.84
N GLY A 36 1.26 6.39 28.46
CA GLY A 36 0.85 5.27 29.31
C GLY A 36 -0.14 5.70 30.41
N ASP A 37 -0.83 4.71 30.99
CA ASP A 37 -1.59 4.86 32.24
C ASP A 37 -1.11 3.78 33.22
N GLU A 38 -0.96 4.11 34.51
CA GLU A 38 -0.45 3.21 35.57
C GLU A 38 -1.26 1.90 35.70
N ASP A 39 -2.51 1.87 35.22
CA ASP A 39 -3.45 0.75 35.36
C ASP A 39 -3.79 0.03 34.04
N ALA A 40 -3.18 0.41 32.91
CA ALA A 40 -3.42 -0.28 31.64
C ALA A 40 -2.22 -0.16 30.69
N ASP A 41 -1.58 -1.29 30.39
CA ASP A 41 -0.80 -1.46 29.17
C ASP A 41 -1.74 -1.20 27.98
N HIS A 42 -1.81 0.05 27.53
CA HIS A 42 -2.59 0.39 26.34
C HIS A 42 -2.09 -0.49 25.20
N VAL A 43 -3.01 -1.17 24.48
CA VAL A 43 -2.66 -2.17 23.45
C VAL A 43 -1.63 -1.64 22.44
N ASN A 44 -1.67 -0.33 22.21
CA ASN A 44 -0.81 0.38 21.26
C ASN A 44 0.41 1.10 21.89
N HIS A 45 0.65 1.01 23.20
CA HIS A 45 1.70 1.79 23.89
C HIS A 45 3.09 1.56 23.27
N GLN A 46 3.45 0.30 23.04
CA GLN A 46 4.75 -0.06 22.47
C GLN A 46 4.94 0.47 21.05
N SER A 47 3.94 0.28 20.18
CA SER A 47 3.98 0.76 18.79
C SER A 47 3.97 2.29 18.73
N ALA A 48 3.10 2.95 19.50
CA ALA A 48 3.03 4.42 19.54
C ALA A 48 4.33 5.05 20.04
N SER A 49 4.95 4.48 21.09
CA SER A 49 6.25 4.93 21.61
C SER A 49 7.38 4.70 20.61
N THR A 50 7.36 3.58 19.89
CA THR A 50 8.34 3.28 18.84
C THR A 50 8.23 4.28 17.69
N VAL A 51 7.02 4.51 17.19
CA VAL A 51 6.73 5.52 16.16
C VAL A 51 7.16 6.92 16.60
N TYR A 52 6.81 7.33 17.82
CA TYR A 52 7.22 8.62 18.37
C TYR A 52 8.73 8.81 18.35
N ARG A 53 9.49 7.82 18.85
CA ARG A 53 10.95 7.83 18.83
C ARG A 53 11.49 7.88 17.40
N LEU A 54 10.93 7.09 16.47
CA LEU A 54 11.37 7.09 15.07
C LEU A 54 11.13 8.44 14.38
N VAL A 55 10.05 9.16 14.70
CA VAL A 55 9.84 10.54 14.22
C VAL A 55 10.95 11.46 14.71
N LEU A 56 11.32 11.37 16.00
CA LEU A 56 12.40 12.18 16.57
C LEU A 56 13.77 11.81 16.00
N ASP A 57 14.05 10.52 15.82
CA ASP A 57 15.31 10.01 15.25
C ASP A 57 15.48 10.44 13.79
N ALA A 58 14.37 10.56 13.04
CA ALA A 58 14.36 11.15 11.70
C ALA A 58 14.55 12.68 11.72
N GLY A 59 14.58 13.32 12.89
CA GLY A 59 14.68 14.78 13.05
C GLY A 59 13.36 15.52 12.89
N GLY A 60 12.23 14.81 12.88
CA GLY A 60 10.89 15.38 12.75
C GLY A 60 10.30 15.89 14.07
N GLN A 61 9.11 16.47 13.97
CA GLN A 61 8.36 17.01 15.11
C GLN A 61 6.95 16.40 15.17
N VAL A 62 6.56 15.95 16.36
CA VAL A 62 5.18 15.57 16.66
C VAL A 62 4.42 16.77 17.21
N SER A 63 3.22 17.03 16.70
CA SER A 63 2.35 18.13 17.13
C SER A 63 0.93 17.64 17.39
N ILE A 64 0.16 18.47 18.09
CA ILE A 64 -1.28 18.33 18.31
C ILE A 64 -2.03 19.59 17.85
N VAL A 65 -3.35 19.51 17.68
CA VAL A 65 -4.23 20.64 17.37
C VAL A 65 -5.08 21.00 18.58
N ASP A 66 -5.31 22.29 18.81
CA ASP A 66 -6.19 22.81 19.87
C ASP A 66 -7.55 22.10 19.98
N ASN A 67 -8.12 21.67 18.85
CA ASN A 67 -9.40 20.97 18.80
C ASN A 67 -9.39 19.70 19.66
N GLN A 68 -8.24 19.01 19.79
CA GLN A 68 -8.09 17.78 20.58
C GLN A 68 -8.35 17.98 22.09
N PHE A 69 -8.22 19.21 22.60
CA PHE A 69 -8.59 19.51 23.99
C PHE A 69 -10.10 19.36 24.24
N ASP A 70 -10.93 19.42 23.18
CA ASP A 70 -12.36 19.15 23.29
C ASP A 70 -12.61 17.68 23.68
N ASP A 71 -11.80 16.72 23.18
CA ASP A 71 -11.88 15.30 23.59
C ASP A 71 -11.68 15.13 25.10
N ILE A 72 -10.69 15.83 25.64
CA ILE A 72 -10.33 15.78 27.06
C ILE A 72 -11.40 16.49 27.90
N SER A 73 -11.96 17.59 27.40
CA SER A 73 -12.99 18.36 28.12
C SER A 73 -14.23 17.53 28.44
N ARG A 74 -14.54 16.52 27.61
CA ARG A 74 -15.70 15.62 27.76
C ARG A 74 -15.51 14.52 28.81
N ILE A 75 -14.30 14.36 29.36
CA ILE A 75 -14.02 13.39 30.42
C ILE A 75 -14.66 13.84 31.74
N GLN A 76 -15.51 12.98 32.30
CA GLN A 76 -16.25 13.28 33.54
C GLN A 76 -15.34 13.30 34.76
N ASP A 77 -14.43 12.33 34.88
CA ASP A 77 -13.45 12.26 35.97
C ASP A 77 -12.47 13.45 35.88
N ARG A 78 -12.51 14.30 36.90
CA ARG A 78 -11.68 15.50 36.98
C ARG A 78 -10.19 15.19 37.11
N GLN A 79 -9.81 14.17 37.88
CA GLN A 79 -8.40 13.82 38.06
C GLN A 79 -7.82 13.27 36.76
N LEU A 80 -8.56 12.37 36.10
CA LEU A 80 -8.19 11.83 34.78
C LEU A 80 -8.12 12.95 33.72
N ARG A 81 -9.10 13.85 33.70
CA ARG A 81 -9.13 14.99 32.77
C ARG A 81 -7.93 15.92 32.95
N ASP A 82 -7.62 16.28 34.20
CA ASP A 82 -6.49 17.17 34.50
C ASP A 82 -5.15 16.46 34.20
N ARG A 83 -5.05 15.14 34.40
CA ARG A 83 -3.88 14.33 33.99
C ARG A 83 -3.70 14.35 32.47
N ARG A 84 -4.73 14.00 31.71
CA ARG A 84 -4.69 13.95 30.23
C ARG A 84 -4.43 15.31 29.61
N ARG A 85 -4.98 16.39 30.18
CA ARG A 85 -4.67 17.76 29.75
C ARG A 85 -3.17 18.04 29.87
N ARG A 86 -2.55 17.75 31.02
CA ARG A 86 -1.11 17.94 31.23
C ARG A 86 -0.26 17.07 30.30
N GLN A 87 -0.72 15.87 29.95
CA GLN A 87 -0.07 15.00 28.97
C GLN A 87 -0.03 15.65 27.57
N LEU A 88 -1.16 16.16 27.08
CA LEU A 88 -1.21 16.85 25.77
C LEU A 88 -0.40 18.15 25.75
N GLU A 89 -0.36 18.91 26.85
CA GLU A 89 0.39 20.17 26.94
C GLU A 89 1.92 20.01 26.76
N LYS A 90 2.45 18.77 26.80
CA LYS A 90 3.86 18.50 26.51
C LYS A 90 4.22 18.62 25.03
N TYR A 91 3.23 18.56 24.13
CA TYR A 91 3.44 18.51 22.70
C TYR A 91 3.30 19.91 22.08
N PRO A 92 4.11 20.25 21.05
CA PRO A 92 3.90 21.42 20.22
C PRO A 92 2.45 21.54 19.72
N ARG A 93 1.91 22.74 19.81
CA ARG A 93 0.47 23.00 19.63
C ARG A 93 0.22 23.86 18.40
N LEU A 94 -0.54 23.31 17.45
CA LEU A 94 -1.10 24.04 16.32
C LEU A 94 -2.44 24.68 16.71
N GLY A 95 -2.65 25.91 16.28
CA GLY A 95 -3.85 26.68 16.61
C GLY A 95 -5.14 26.01 16.15
N ARG A 96 -6.25 26.39 16.79
CA ARG A 96 -7.60 25.86 16.49
C ARG A 96 -7.96 26.03 15.03
N VAL A 97 -8.52 24.97 14.46
CA VAL A 97 -9.01 24.94 13.09
C VAL A 97 -10.54 25.00 13.08
N GLU A 98 -11.07 25.97 12.35
CA GLU A 98 -12.50 26.11 12.08
C GLU A 98 -12.89 25.25 10.88
N LEU A 99 -13.91 24.41 11.07
CA LEU A 99 -14.47 23.53 10.05
C LEU A 99 -15.20 24.32 8.98
N THR A 100 -15.03 23.94 7.72
CA THR A 100 -15.74 24.55 6.59
C THR A 100 -16.75 23.56 6.03
N THR A 101 -17.91 24.05 5.58
CA THR A 101 -18.95 23.20 4.96
C THR A 101 -18.44 22.50 3.70
N GLY A 102 -17.55 23.16 2.94
CA GLY A 102 -16.89 22.57 1.78
C GLY A 102 -16.08 21.33 2.14
N PHE A 103 -15.22 21.44 3.17
CA PHE A 103 -14.43 20.30 3.63
C PHE A 103 -15.30 19.18 4.21
N LEU A 104 -16.31 19.53 5.02
CA LEU A 104 -17.23 18.54 5.59
C LEU A 104 -17.94 17.75 4.48
N SER A 105 -18.37 18.42 3.41
CA SER A 105 -18.97 17.77 2.25
C SER A 105 -17.98 16.84 1.53
N GLU A 106 -16.74 17.30 1.30
CA GLU A 106 -15.68 16.55 0.62
C GLU A 106 -15.32 15.28 1.40
N ALA A 107 -15.10 15.40 2.70
CA ALA A 107 -14.78 14.29 3.60
C ALA A 107 -16.00 13.44 3.99
N ARG A 108 -17.21 13.76 3.51
CA ARG A 108 -18.49 13.10 3.84
C ARG A 108 -18.87 13.09 5.33
N TYR A 109 -18.58 14.19 6.02
CA TYR A 109 -19.18 14.46 7.33
C TYR A 109 -20.55 15.12 7.20
N ALA A 110 -21.34 15.11 8.28
CA ALA A 110 -22.57 15.89 8.36
C ALA A 110 -22.28 17.40 8.24
N LEU A 111 -23.03 18.13 7.43
CA LEU A 111 -22.77 19.57 7.19
C LEU A 111 -23.03 20.45 8.42
N ASN A 112 -23.84 19.97 9.36
CA ASN A 112 -24.13 20.61 10.65
C ASN A 112 -23.32 19.99 11.79
N LEU A 113 -22.18 19.37 11.48
CA LEU A 113 -21.32 18.73 12.47
C LEU A 113 -20.88 19.73 13.54
N GLY A 114 -21.09 19.38 14.81
CA GLY A 114 -20.64 20.21 15.92
C GLY A 114 -19.11 20.19 16.02
N ALA A 115 -18.47 21.36 16.01
CA ALA A 115 -17.01 21.48 16.05
C ALA A 115 -16.35 20.88 17.32
N HIS A 116 -17.13 20.70 18.39
CA HIS A 116 -16.68 20.17 19.69
C HIS A 116 -17.06 18.70 19.90
N THR A 117 -17.63 18.00 18.90
CA THR A 117 -17.88 16.55 18.98
C THR A 117 -16.60 15.78 18.67
N ASN A 118 -16.59 14.46 18.88
CA ASN A 118 -15.46 13.60 18.49
C ASN A 118 -15.23 13.67 16.97
N ASP A 119 -16.27 13.43 16.17
CA ASP A 119 -16.25 13.64 14.72
C ASP A 119 -15.78 15.06 14.31
N GLY A 120 -16.10 16.10 15.11
CA GLY A 120 -15.65 17.47 14.87
C GLY A 120 -14.15 17.67 15.07
N VAL A 121 -13.55 16.99 16.05
CA VAL A 121 -12.10 16.97 16.27
C VAL A 121 -11.40 16.21 15.14
N ASP A 122 -11.94 15.04 14.77
CA ASP A 122 -11.49 14.22 13.66
C ASP A 122 -11.45 15.01 12.34
N ALA A 123 -12.55 15.71 12.02
CA ALA A 123 -12.63 16.58 10.86
C ALA A 123 -11.60 17.71 10.92
N ALA A 124 -11.33 18.26 12.11
CA ALA A 124 -10.33 19.31 12.27
C ALA A 124 -8.90 18.79 12.05
N LEU A 125 -8.58 17.57 12.50
CA LEU A 125 -7.30 16.92 12.22
C LEU A 125 -7.08 16.73 10.72
N LEU A 126 -8.08 16.21 10.00
CA LEU A 126 -7.99 16.06 8.54
C LEU A 126 -7.90 17.40 7.81
N LEU A 127 -8.66 18.42 8.23
CA LEU A 127 -8.58 19.75 7.62
C LEU A 127 -7.22 20.41 7.88
N THR A 128 -6.63 20.18 9.05
CA THR A 128 -5.26 20.62 9.37
C THR A 128 -4.25 19.98 8.42
N LEU A 129 -4.42 18.69 8.14
CA LEU A 129 -3.62 17.94 7.18
C LEU A 129 -3.81 18.47 5.75
N GLN A 130 -5.04 18.69 5.30
CA GLN A 130 -5.36 19.25 3.98
C GLN A 130 -4.72 20.63 3.76
N ARG A 131 -4.63 21.46 4.82
CA ARG A 131 -3.98 22.77 4.80
C ARG A 131 -2.44 22.69 4.87
N ASN A 132 -1.85 21.51 4.76
CA ASN A 132 -0.40 21.26 4.77
C ASN A 132 0.31 21.74 6.05
N ALA A 133 -0.40 21.78 7.18
CA ALA A 133 0.21 22.11 8.47
C ALA A 133 1.01 20.94 9.07
N ALA A 134 0.75 19.70 8.63
CA ALA A 134 1.53 18.50 8.95
C ALA A 134 1.76 17.66 7.68
N THR A 135 2.83 16.87 7.64
CA THR A 135 3.12 15.89 6.59
C THR A 135 2.17 14.70 6.69
N TRP A 136 2.09 14.10 7.88
CA TRP A 136 1.26 12.91 8.15
C TRP A 136 0.39 13.08 9.39
N LEU A 137 -0.73 12.36 9.43
CA LEU A 137 -1.57 12.14 10.61
C LEU A 137 -1.51 10.66 10.98
N ILE A 138 -1.25 10.36 12.25
CA ILE A 138 -1.20 8.99 12.76
C ILE A 138 -2.43 8.73 13.63
N THR A 139 -3.22 7.72 13.27
CA THR A 139 -4.46 7.31 13.95
C THR A 139 -4.78 5.85 13.68
N GLU A 140 -5.35 5.18 14.68
CA GLU A 140 -5.91 3.82 14.57
C GLU A 140 -7.43 3.81 14.28
N ASP A 141 -8.06 4.99 14.15
CA ASP A 141 -9.50 5.09 13.91
C ASP A 141 -9.86 4.82 12.44
N ARG A 142 -10.48 3.66 12.21
CA ARG A 142 -10.91 3.23 10.87
C ARG A 142 -11.94 4.16 10.22
N LYS A 143 -12.78 4.85 11.00
CA LYS A 143 -13.73 5.83 10.47
C LYS A 143 -12.99 7.08 9.98
N LEU A 144 -12.01 7.55 10.74
CA LEU A 144 -11.16 8.68 10.35
C LEU A 144 -10.41 8.39 9.04
N HIS A 145 -9.88 7.17 8.89
CA HIS A 145 -9.31 6.68 7.64
C HIS A 145 -10.30 6.67 6.46
N ALA A 146 -11.58 6.34 6.70
CA ALA A 146 -12.61 6.38 5.66
C ALA A 146 -12.91 7.81 5.20
N HIS A 147 -13.01 8.76 6.14
CA HIS A 147 -13.17 10.18 5.83
C HIS A 147 -11.96 10.76 5.10
N ALA A 148 -10.74 10.36 5.50
CA ALA A 148 -9.49 10.75 4.82
C ALA A 148 -9.49 10.32 3.34
N ARG A 149 -9.95 9.10 3.03
CA ARG A 149 -10.10 8.62 1.64
C ARG A 149 -11.07 9.47 0.84
N HIS A 150 -12.21 9.85 1.42
CA HIS A 150 -13.18 10.71 0.74
C HIS A 150 -12.61 12.10 0.42
N ALA A 151 -11.74 12.62 1.31
CA ALA A 151 -11.02 13.87 1.12
C ALA A 151 -9.72 13.76 0.29
N GLY A 152 -9.39 12.58 -0.26
CA GLY A 152 -8.15 12.38 -1.02
C GLY A 152 -6.86 12.46 -0.18
N LEU A 153 -6.96 12.32 1.15
CA LEU A 153 -5.86 12.43 2.11
C LEU A 153 -5.29 11.07 2.57
N GLN A 154 -5.75 9.95 1.99
CA GLN A 154 -5.43 8.61 2.46
C GLN A 154 -3.94 8.25 2.47
N GLU A 155 -3.13 8.88 1.60
CA GLU A 155 -1.69 8.67 1.55
C GLU A 155 -0.96 9.32 2.74
N ARG A 156 -1.62 10.26 3.41
CA ARG A 156 -1.07 11.08 4.50
C ARG A 156 -1.67 10.74 5.86
N VAL A 157 -2.61 9.79 5.93
CA VAL A 157 -3.18 9.28 7.19
C VAL A 157 -2.71 7.84 7.36
N MET A 158 -2.02 7.55 8.44
CA MET A 158 -1.35 6.27 8.68
C MET A 158 -1.83 5.61 9.96
N MET A 159 -1.94 4.27 9.91
CA MET A 159 -1.93 3.44 11.12
C MET A 159 -0.51 3.44 11.71
N LEU A 160 -0.36 3.04 12.97
CA LEU A 160 0.93 2.95 13.66
C LEU A 160 1.91 2.05 12.90
N ASP A 161 1.43 0.90 12.41
CA ASP A 161 2.26 -0.04 11.66
C ASP A 161 2.78 0.55 10.33
N ASP A 162 1.93 1.27 9.60
CA ASP A 162 2.32 1.96 8.36
C ASP A 162 3.36 3.06 8.65
N ALA A 163 3.16 3.80 9.75
CA ALA A 163 4.07 4.85 10.20
C ALA A 163 5.41 4.27 10.67
N GLU A 164 5.40 3.19 11.45
CA GLU A 164 6.61 2.53 11.94
C GLU A 164 7.48 2.09 10.77
N GLY A 165 6.90 1.39 9.79
CA GLY A 165 7.71 0.89 8.70
C GLY A 165 8.18 1.98 7.72
N VAL A 166 7.41 3.04 7.48
CA VAL A 166 7.91 4.17 6.66
C VAL A 166 9.01 4.94 7.38
N LEU A 167 8.88 5.16 8.69
CA LEU A 167 9.90 5.84 9.49
C LEU A 167 11.15 4.98 9.66
N THR A 168 11.00 3.65 9.73
CA THR A 168 12.11 2.68 9.71
C THR A 168 12.86 2.75 8.38
N ALA A 169 12.14 2.82 7.25
CA ALA A 169 12.76 3.01 5.94
C ALA A 169 13.50 4.36 5.86
N LEU A 170 12.89 5.43 6.37
CA LEU A 170 13.51 6.76 6.44
C LEU A 170 14.77 6.79 7.32
N SER A 171 14.80 6.05 8.43
CA SER A 171 15.98 5.91 9.30
C SER A 171 17.08 5.03 8.69
N GLY A 172 16.81 4.42 7.54
CA GLY A 172 17.77 3.61 6.79
C GLY A 172 17.83 2.15 7.18
N GLN A 173 16.96 1.72 8.07
CA GLN A 173 16.74 0.30 8.35
C GLN A 173 15.81 -0.27 7.27
N LEU A 174 16.15 -1.45 6.74
CA LEU A 174 15.25 -2.17 5.84
C LEU A 174 14.15 -2.84 6.69
N PRO A 175 12.86 -2.54 6.47
CA PRO A 175 11.76 -2.99 7.35
C PRO A 175 11.34 -4.43 7.02
N VAL A 176 10.80 -5.29 7.89
CA VAL A 176 10.69 -6.75 7.56
C VAL A 176 9.83 -7.14 6.30
N HIS A 177 10.31 -7.93 5.33
CA HIS A 177 9.53 -8.49 4.18
C HIS A 177 8.75 -9.74 4.58
N TYR A 178 7.63 -9.96 3.91
CA TYR A 178 6.96 -11.25 3.95
C TYR A 178 6.72 -11.77 2.54
N SER A 179 7.25 -12.97 2.26
CA SER A 179 6.90 -13.71 1.05
C SER A 179 5.49 -14.28 1.16
N VAL A 180 4.88 -14.47 0.00
CA VAL A 180 3.69 -15.32 -0.13
C VAL A 180 4.16 -16.66 -0.70
N ASP A 181 3.93 -17.74 0.04
CA ASP A 181 4.28 -19.09 -0.38
C ASP A 181 3.02 -19.86 -0.82
N ASP A 182 3.09 -20.58 -1.94
CA ASP A 182 2.08 -21.57 -2.35
C ASP A 182 2.40 -22.89 -1.62
N VAL A 183 1.53 -23.25 -0.66
CA VAL A 183 1.75 -24.37 0.25
C VAL A 183 0.64 -25.41 0.13
N GLN A 184 0.99 -26.67 0.40
CA GLN A 184 -0.01 -27.72 0.44
C GLN A 184 -0.86 -27.60 1.71
N PRO A 185 -2.21 -27.67 1.64
CA PRO A 185 -3.07 -27.38 2.79
C PRO A 185 -2.79 -28.24 4.03
N HIS A 186 -2.35 -29.48 3.85
CA HIS A 186 -2.07 -30.39 4.96
C HIS A 186 -0.85 -30.00 5.80
N THR A 187 -0.01 -29.07 5.30
CA THR A 187 1.18 -28.56 6.01
C THR A 187 0.84 -27.43 6.98
N ILE A 188 -0.37 -26.87 6.88
CA ILE A 188 -0.86 -25.80 7.75
C ILE A 188 -1.56 -26.45 8.94
N ASP A 189 -1.12 -26.14 10.15
CA ASP A 189 -1.79 -26.56 11.38
C ASP A 189 -3.05 -25.70 11.62
N PRO A 190 -4.27 -26.26 11.47
CA PRO A 190 -5.51 -25.51 11.62
C PRO A 190 -5.82 -25.15 13.07
N VAL A 191 -5.10 -25.69 14.07
CA VAL A 191 -5.35 -25.45 15.50
C VAL A 191 -4.74 -24.11 15.95
N GLN A 192 -3.86 -23.50 15.15
CA GLN A 192 -3.21 -22.23 15.50
C GLN A 192 -4.21 -21.10 15.81
N PRO A 193 -3.83 -20.14 16.69
CA PRO A 193 -4.69 -19.01 17.06
C PRO A 193 -5.17 -18.15 15.88
N PHE A 194 -4.39 -18.12 14.80
CA PHE A 194 -4.79 -17.47 13.54
C PHE A 194 -6.20 -17.89 13.07
N PHE A 195 -6.59 -19.14 13.30
CA PHE A 195 -7.87 -19.70 12.87
C PHE A 195 -9.01 -19.51 13.89
N ASP A 196 -8.75 -18.98 15.08
CA ASP A 196 -9.79 -18.82 16.11
C ASP A 196 -10.93 -17.92 15.64
N SER A 197 -10.63 -16.80 14.98
CA SER A 197 -11.68 -15.93 14.43
C SER A 197 -12.46 -16.62 13.30
N LEU A 198 -11.82 -17.48 12.51
CA LEU A 198 -12.51 -18.23 11.45
C LEU A 198 -13.42 -19.30 12.06
N ARG A 199 -13.02 -19.95 13.15
CA ARG A 199 -13.89 -20.86 13.90
C ARG A 199 -15.10 -20.14 14.50
N ALA A 200 -14.89 -18.93 15.02
CA ALA A 200 -15.97 -18.12 15.58
C ALA A 200 -16.97 -17.67 14.50
N ASP A 201 -16.47 -17.28 13.32
CA ASP A 201 -17.29 -16.84 12.18
C ASP A 201 -17.97 -18.02 11.46
N TYR A 202 -17.34 -19.21 11.45
CA TYR A 202 -17.81 -20.41 10.76
C TYR A 202 -17.90 -21.61 11.71
N GLY A 203 -19.12 -21.97 12.13
CA GLY A 203 -19.35 -23.06 13.10
C GLY A 203 -18.84 -24.45 12.70
N ASP A 204 -18.63 -24.71 11.40
CA ASP A 204 -18.11 -25.99 10.89
C ASP A 204 -16.72 -25.86 10.24
N PHE A 205 -15.86 -25.00 10.80
CA PHE A 205 -14.51 -24.75 10.28
C PHE A 205 -13.68 -26.04 10.12
N SER A 206 -13.77 -26.97 11.08
CA SER A 206 -12.99 -28.22 11.04
C SER A 206 -13.35 -29.10 9.84
N SER A 207 -14.63 -29.30 9.56
CA SER A 207 -15.05 -30.09 8.39
C SER A 207 -14.73 -29.35 7.09
N TRP A 208 -14.88 -28.04 7.07
CA TRP A 208 -14.46 -27.21 5.93
C TRP A 208 -12.95 -27.35 5.66
N TRP A 209 -12.10 -27.29 6.69
CA TRP A 209 -10.65 -27.46 6.52
C TRP A 209 -10.28 -28.87 6.03
N HIS A 210 -10.94 -29.91 6.54
CA HIS A 210 -10.77 -31.27 6.01
C HIS A 210 -11.11 -31.35 4.52
N LYS A 211 -12.15 -30.64 4.07
CA LYS A 211 -12.49 -30.53 2.63
C LYS A 211 -11.40 -29.80 1.85
N VAL A 212 -10.86 -28.70 2.38
CA VAL A 212 -9.74 -27.95 1.76
C VAL A 212 -8.54 -28.88 1.52
N VAL A 213 -8.19 -29.68 2.54
CA VAL A 213 -7.10 -30.67 2.46
C VAL A 213 -7.41 -31.78 1.47
N ALA A 214 -8.57 -32.42 1.58
CA ALA A 214 -8.97 -33.55 0.74
C ALA A 214 -9.02 -33.19 -0.76
N GLN A 215 -9.47 -31.97 -1.06
CA GLN A 215 -9.57 -31.45 -2.43
C GLN A 215 -8.27 -30.83 -2.96
N ARG A 216 -7.22 -30.75 -2.13
CA ARG A 216 -5.93 -30.12 -2.48
C ARG A 216 -6.11 -28.70 -3.03
N ARG A 217 -6.98 -27.92 -2.41
CA ARG A 217 -7.22 -26.51 -2.79
C ARG A 217 -5.92 -25.72 -2.69
N THR A 218 -5.76 -24.72 -3.54
CA THR A 218 -4.56 -23.88 -3.51
C THR A 218 -4.57 -23.00 -2.27
N CYS A 219 -3.49 -23.00 -1.50
CA CYS A 219 -3.33 -22.16 -0.31
C CYS A 219 -2.10 -21.26 -0.46
N LEU A 220 -2.34 -19.95 -0.37
CA LEU A 220 -1.29 -18.94 -0.37
C LEU A 220 -1.14 -18.41 1.06
N VAL A 221 0.08 -18.46 1.60
CA VAL A 221 0.36 -18.10 3.00
C VAL A 221 1.41 -17.02 3.08
N ILE A 222 1.17 -16.05 3.97
CA ILE A 222 2.19 -15.09 4.44
C ILE A 222 2.68 -15.58 5.80
N GLY A 223 4.00 -15.74 5.94
CA GLY A 223 4.63 -16.34 7.11
C GLY A 223 4.76 -17.86 6.99
N GLY A 224 4.83 -18.58 8.11
CA GLY A 224 5.00 -20.04 8.07
C GLY A 224 5.09 -20.70 9.44
N GLY A 225 4.97 -22.03 9.45
CA GLY A 225 5.00 -22.82 10.68
C GLY A 225 3.87 -22.40 11.63
N LYS A 226 4.24 -21.85 12.80
CA LYS A 226 3.32 -21.36 13.84
C LYS A 226 2.99 -19.86 13.74
N ASP A 227 3.54 -19.16 12.75
CA ASP A 227 3.39 -17.71 12.57
C ASP A 227 2.76 -17.42 11.21
N ILE A 228 1.49 -17.82 11.06
CA ILE A 228 0.69 -17.47 9.88
C ILE A 228 0.16 -16.05 10.07
N ARG A 229 0.51 -15.18 9.14
CA ARG A 229 0.15 -13.75 9.13
C ARG A 229 -0.93 -13.45 8.10
N GLY A 230 -1.04 -14.27 7.07
CA GLY A 230 -2.07 -14.18 6.06
C GLY A 230 -2.34 -15.53 5.39
N LEU A 231 -3.58 -15.74 4.97
CA LEU A 231 -4.02 -16.94 4.27
C LEU A 231 -5.05 -16.58 3.19
N ALA A 232 -4.82 -17.08 1.98
CA ALA A 232 -5.85 -17.18 0.96
C ALA A 232 -6.05 -18.63 0.52
N VAL A 233 -7.31 -19.05 0.42
CA VAL A 233 -7.68 -20.39 -0.07
C VAL A 233 -8.46 -20.23 -1.37
N LEU A 234 -8.01 -20.88 -2.44
CA LEU A 234 -8.59 -20.75 -3.78
C LEU A 234 -9.16 -22.07 -4.27
N ASP A 235 -10.29 -22.01 -4.96
CA ASP A 235 -10.96 -23.16 -5.55
C ASP A 235 -11.62 -22.79 -6.88
N ARG A 236 -11.57 -23.68 -7.88
CA ARG A 236 -12.32 -23.46 -9.13
C ARG A 236 -13.78 -23.75 -8.86
N GLN A 237 -14.61 -22.71 -8.94
CA GLN A 237 -16.03 -22.80 -8.62
C GLN A 237 -16.81 -21.85 -9.54
N GLU A 238 -17.96 -22.30 -10.02
CA GLU A 238 -18.91 -21.44 -10.73
C GLU A 238 -19.65 -20.54 -9.72
N PRO A 239 -19.76 -19.23 -9.99
CA PRO A 239 -20.47 -18.32 -9.10
C PRO A 239 -21.97 -18.60 -9.10
N GLU A 240 -22.59 -18.50 -7.92
CA GLU A 240 -24.05 -18.65 -7.75
C GLU A 240 -24.81 -17.37 -8.17
N VAL A 241 -24.09 -16.35 -8.61
CA VAL A 241 -24.61 -15.06 -9.07
C VAL A 241 -24.25 -14.83 -10.53
N SER A 242 -25.07 -14.08 -11.25
CA SER A 242 -24.80 -13.69 -12.63
C SER A 242 -23.71 -12.61 -12.72
N GLY A 243 -23.14 -12.41 -13.93
CA GLY A 243 -22.17 -11.34 -14.20
C GLY A 243 -20.71 -11.77 -14.24
N LEU A 244 -20.42 -13.06 -14.04
CA LEU A 244 -19.10 -13.67 -14.22
C LEU A 244 -19.19 -14.93 -15.08
N THR A 245 -18.05 -15.39 -15.59
CA THR A 245 -17.99 -16.57 -16.46
C THR A 245 -17.85 -17.86 -15.65
N ALA A 246 -18.24 -18.99 -16.24
CA ALA A 246 -18.08 -20.30 -15.60
C ALA A 246 -16.60 -20.68 -15.34
N ASN A 247 -15.67 -20.08 -16.10
CA ASN A 247 -14.22 -20.21 -15.86
C ASN A 247 -13.76 -19.25 -14.74
N SER A 248 -14.33 -19.45 -13.55
CA SER A 248 -14.11 -18.64 -12.35
C SER A 248 -13.26 -19.37 -11.31
N VAL A 249 -12.51 -18.59 -10.52
CA VAL A 249 -11.92 -19.04 -9.25
C VAL A 249 -12.55 -18.30 -8.09
N LYS A 250 -13.04 -19.04 -7.09
CA LYS A 250 -13.50 -18.49 -5.82
C LYS A 250 -12.33 -18.32 -4.87
N ILE A 251 -12.18 -17.11 -4.33
CA ILE A 251 -11.37 -16.83 -3.16
C ILE A 251 -12.21 -17.27 -1.94
N CYS A 252 -12.05 -18.53 -1.53
CA CYS A 252 -12.84 -19.15 -0.46
C CYS A 252 -12.56 -18.53 0.90
N THR A 253 -11.34 -18.08 1.11
CA THR A 253 -10.92 -17.39 2.33
C THR A 253 -9.86 -16.38 1.94
N PHE A 254 -9.94 -15.19 2.53
CA PHE A 254 -8.93 -14.15 2.45
C PHE A 254 -8.82 -13.51 3.83
N LYS A 255 -7.75 -13.83 4.56
CA LYS A 255 -7.56 -13.38 5.94
C LYS A 255 -6.16 -12.88 6.16
N ILE A 256 -6.05 -11.73 6.80
CA ILE A 256 -4.83 -11.24 7.45
C ILE A 256 -5.05 -11.33 8.97
N ALA A 257 -4.02 -11.76 9.70
CA ALA A 257 -4.04 -11.81 11.16
C ALA A 257 -4.32 -10.41 11.71
N GLU A 258 -5.10 -10.31 12.79
CA GLU A 258 -5.53 -9.01 13.34
C GLU A 258 -4.34 -8.12 13.70
N ALA A 259 -3.32 -8.68 14.34
CA ALA A 259 -2.05 -8.03 14.68
C ALA A 259 -1.19 -7.60 13.47
N ASN A 260 -1.64 -7.86 12.24
CA ASN A 260 -0.97 -7.49 11.01
C ASN A 260 -1.87 -6.72 10.03
N GLN A 261 -3.09 -6.35 10.44
CA GLN A 261 -3.94 -5.46 9.66
C GLN A 261 -3.30 -4.07 9.61
N GLY A 262 -3.24 -3.45 8.43
CA GLY A 262 -2.55 -2.17 8.23
C GLY A 262 -1.14 -2.29 7.65
N LYS A 263 -0.46 -3.43 7.77
CA LYS A 263 0.93 -3.63 7.24
C LYS A 263 1.04 -3.80 5.72
N LYS A 264 0.03 -3.38 4.95
CA LYS A 264 -0.12 -3.64 3.50
C LYS A 264 -0.01 -5.11 3.06
N LEU A 265 0.01 -6.06 3.99
CA LEU A 265 0.01 -7.51 3.71
C LEU A 265 -1.23 -7.94 2.94
N GLY A 266 -2.34 -7.21 3.09
CA GLY A 266 -3.53 -7.41 2.27
C GLY A 266 -3.26 -7.16 0.78
N GLU A 267 -2.55 -6.08 0.42
CA GLU A 267 -2.16 -5.81 -0.97
C GLU A 267 -1.21 -6.91 -1.48
N THR A 268 -0.22 -7.31 -0.67
CA THR A 268 0.74 -8.37 -1.00
C THR A 268 0.08 -9.73 -1.22
N LEU A 269 -0.84 -10.13 -0.34
CA LEU A 269 -1.59 -11.38 -0.50
C LEU A 269 -2.48 -11.31 -1.74
N LEU A 270 -3.13 -10.16 -1.97
CA LEU A 270 -4.01 -9.98 -3.13
C LEU A 270 -3.24 -10.02 -4.45
N GLU A 271 -2.05 -9.42 -4.53
CA GLU A 271 -1.16 -9.51 -5.68
C GLU A 271 -0.86 -10.98 -6.01
N ALA A 272 -0.42 -11.76 -5.02
CA ALA A 272 -0.13 -13.17 -5.19
C ALA A 272 -1.37 -14.00 -5.55
N VAL A 273 -2.53 -13.69 -4.96
CA VAL A 273 -3.82 -14.32 -5.31
C VAL A 273 -4.15 -14.08 -6.78
N ILE A 274 -4.08 -12.84 -7.26
CA ILE A 274 -4.40 -12.51 -8.65
C ILE A 274 -3.41 -13.19 -9.61
N ALA A 275 -2.11 -13.12 -9.32
CA ALA A 275 -1.09 -13.82 -10.10
C ALA A 275 -1.35 -15.33 -10.16
N ARG A 276 -1.72 -15.92 -9.03
CA ARG A 276 -2.03 -17.36 -8.95
C ARG A 276 -3.28 -17.72 -9.75
N ILE A 277 -4.35 -16.95 -9.64
CA ILE A 277 -5.58 -17.18 -10.42
C ILE A 277 -5.31 -17.05 -11.93
N ARG A 278 -4.47 -16.09 -12.35
CA ARG A 278 -4.05 -15.96 -13.75
C ARG A 278 -3.25 -17.18 -14.23
N SER A 279 -2.33 -17.71 -13.41
CA SER A 279 -1.62 -18.95 -13.73
C SER A 279 -2.56 -20.16 -13.88
N MET A 280 -3.73 -20.13 -13.24
CA MET A 280 -4.76 -21.15 -13.43
C MET A 280 -5.53 -20.97 -14.74
N ARG A 281 -5.37 -19.87 -15.48
CA ARG A 281 -6.12 -19.50 -16.69
C ARG A 281 -7.62 -19.30 -16.44
N ALA A 282 -7.97 -18.72 -15.29
CA ALA A 282 -9.34 -18.29 -15.03
C ALA A 282 -9.58 -16.90 -15.63
N GLU A 283 -10.76 -16.69 -16.20
CA GLU A 283 -11.15 -15.42 -16.82
C GLU A 283 -11.66 -14.42 -15.78
N THR A 284 -12.22 -14.94 -14.70
CA THR A 284 -12.84 -14.16 -13.63
C THR A 284 -12.52 -14.77 -12.26
N CYS A 285 -12.67 -13.97 -11.21
CA CYS A 285 -12.66 -14.47 -9.85
C CYS A 285 -13.69 -13.76 -8.99
N PHE A 286 -14.03 -14.36 -7.85
CA PHE A 286 -14.97 -13.77 -6.92
C PHE A 286 -14.69 -14.14 -5.47
N VAL A 287 -15.25 -13.35 -4.57
CA VAL A 287 -15.21 -13.56 -3.13
C VAL A 287 -16.58 -13.27 -2.54
N GLU A 288 -16.98 -14.10 -1.57
CA GLU A 288 -18.14 -13.85 -0.73
C GLU A 288 -17.64 -13.28 0.58
N ALA A 289 -18.08 -12.07 0.93
CA ALA A 289 -17.62 -11.38 2.10
C ALA A 289 -18.80 -10.79 2.88
N SER A 290 -18.65 -10.74 4.20
CA SER A 290 -19.64 -10.11 5.07
C SER A 290 -19.54 -8.59 4.98
N LEU A 291 -20.68 -7.91 5.03
CA LEU A 291 -20.78 -6.44 4.92
C LEU A 291 -20.12 -5.71 6.10
N ASP A 292 -19.88 -6.39 7.22
CA ASP A 292 -19.13 -5.84 8.36
C ASP A 292 -17.61 -5.71 8.09
N LYS A 293 -17.08 -6.37 7.05
CA LYS A 293 -15.65 -6.33 6.68
C LYS A 293 -15.32 -5.17 5.73
N GLU A 294 -15.80 -3.96 6.02
CA GLU A 294 -15.71 -2.79 5.11
C GLU A 294 -14.29 -2.52 4.60
N ALA A 295 -13.26 -2.64 5.46
CA ALA A 295 -11.87 -2.44 5.06
C ALA A 295 -11.40 -3.41 3.95
N LEU A 296 -11.81 -4.69 4.02
CA LEU A 296 -11.52 -5.67 2.98
C LEU A 296 -12.29 -5.35 1.70
N LEU A 297 -13.60 -5.06 1.80
CA LEU A 297 -14.44 -4.73 0.65
C LEU A 297 -13.89 -3.51 -0.10
N MET A 298 -13.49 -2.47 0.62
CA MET A 298 -12.89 -1.28 0.05
C MET A 298 -11.57 -1.57 -0.65
N MET A 299 -10.67 -2.32 -0.01
CA MET A 299 -9.39 -2.71 -0.62
C MET A 299 -9.61 -3.51 -1.90
N LEU A 300 -10.52 -4.49 -1.90
CA LEU A 300 -10.86 -5.24 -3.11
C LEU A 300 -11.38 -4.32 -4.23
N ARG A 301 -12.27 -3.37 -3.92
CA ARG A 301 -12.78 -2.39 -4.88
C ARG A 301 -11.67 -1.52 -5.49
N GLU A 302 -10.69 -1.09 -4.68
CA GLU A 302 -9.51 -0.36 -5.17
C GLU A 302 -8.66 -1.17 -6.16
N PHE A 303 -8.75 -2.50 -6.10
CA PHE A 303 -8.10 -3.43 -7.02
C PHE A 303 -9.06 -4.02 -8.06
N GLY A 304 -10.14 -3.30 -8.38
CA GLY A 304 -10.99 -3.57 -9.53
C GLY A 304 -12.05 -4.65 -9.30
N PHE A 305 -12.29 -5.05 -8.05
CA PHE A 305 -13.46 -5.85 -7.72
C PHE A 305 -14.72 -4.97 -7.76
N PHE A 306 -15.82 -5.52 -8.25
CA PHE A 306 -17.12 -4.84 -8.33
C PHE A 306 -18.21 -5.68 -7.66
N ASP A 307 -19.24 -5.01 -7.18
CA ASP A 307 -20.36 -5.63 -6.47
C ASP A 307 -21.27 -6.39 -7.44
N LEU A 308 -21.54 -7.67 -7.15
CA LEU A 308 -22.46 -8.53 -7.89
C LEU A 308 -23.80 -8.71 -7.17
N GLY A 309 -23.97 -8.06 -6.01
CA GLY A 309 -25.16 -8.12 -5.18
C GLY A 309 -25.05 -9.07 -3.99
N PRO A 310 -26.15 -9.20 -3.24
CA PRO A 310 -26.19 -10.02 -2.03
C PRO A 310 -26.00 -11.50 -2.37
N LYS A 311 -25.33 -12.23 -1.47
CA LYS A 311 -25.17 -13.68 -1.61
C LYS A 311 -26.52 -14.39 -1.47
N PRO A 312 -26.90 -15.28 -2.40
CA PRO A 312 -28.12 -16.07 -2.29
C PRO A 312 -28.14 -16.89 -0.98
N GLY A 313 -29.24 -16.82 -0.23
CA GLY A 313 -29.43 -17.60 0.99
C GLY A 313 -28.60 -17.17 2.21
N ALA A 314 -27.84 -16.06 2.14
CA ALA A 314 -27.03 -15.56 3.24
C ALA A 314 -27.22 -14.05 3.44
N SER A 315 -28.07 -13.68 4.40
CA SER A 315 -28.27 -12.27 4.78
C SER A 315 -26.98 -11.66 5.33
N GLY A 316 -26.67 -10.42 4.95
CA GLY A 316 -25.49 -9.69 5.42
C GLY A 316 -24.18 -10.01 4.68
N GLN A 317 -24.21 -10.83 3.63
CA GLN A 317 -23.05 -11.10 2.77
C GLN A 317 -23.28 -10.55 1.35
N THR A 318 -22.21 -10.05 0.73
CA THR A 318 -22.17 -9.62 -0.67
C THR A 318 -21.17 -10.48 -1.46
N VAL A 319 -21.39 -10.56 -2.77
CA VAL A 319 -20.44 -11.17 -3.70
C VAL A 319 -19.72 -10.06 -4.45
N LEU A 320 -18.38 -10.06 -4.40
CA LEU A 320 -17.57 -9.22 -5.27
C LEU A 320 -16.91 -10.06 -6.35
N GLY A 321 -17.00 -9.59 -7.58
CA GLY A 321 -16.35 -10.20 -8.73
C GLY A 321 -15.22 -9.35 -9.27
N LYS A 322 -14.28 -9.96 -9.98
CA LYS A 322 -13.26 -9.28 -10.77
C LYS A 322 -13.09 -9.98 -12.11
N ILE A 323 -13.00 -9.18 -13.17
CA ILE A 323 -12.68 -9.65 -14.51
C ILE A 323 -11.15 -9.59 -14.68
N LEU A 324 -10.56 -10.72 -15.07
CA LEU A 324 -9.13 -10.87 -15.30
C LEU A 324 -8.82 -10.89 -16.80
N GLU A 325 -9.69 -11.53 -17.59
CA GLU A 325 -9.64 -11.56 -19.05
C GLU A 325 -10.93 -10.94 -19.62
N PRO A 326 -10.89 -9.68 -20.08
CA PRO A 326 -12.07 -9.05 -20.68
C PRO A 326 -12.45 -9.68 -22.01
N SER A 327 -13.74 -9.90 -22.21
CA SER A 327 -14.34 -10.28 -23.50
C SER A 327 -14.24 -9.11 -24.50
N VAL A 328 -14.32 -9.45 -25.79
CA VAL A 328 -14.43 -8.47 -26.88
C VAL A 328 -15.67 -7.58 -26.70
N ASP A 329 -16.73 -8.11 -26.08
CA ASP A 329 -18.00 -7.41 -25.89
C ASP A 329 -18.06 -6.50 -24.65
N ASP A 330 -17.06 -6.55 -23.76
CA ASP A 330 -17.11 -5.92 -22.43
C ASP A 330 -17.00 -4.38 -22.42
N MET A 331 -16.96 -3.73 -23.59
CA MET A 331 -16.75 -2.28 -23.78
C MET A 331 -15.73 -1.73 -22.76
N PRO A 332 -14.47 -2.18 -22.83
CA PRO A 332 -13.47 -1.87 -21.81
C PRO A 332 -13.18 -0.36 -21.74
N PRO A 333 -12.75 0.17 -20.58
CA PRO A 333 -12.40 1.58 -20.46
C PRO A 333 -11.36 2.01 -21.50
N ASP A 334 -11.57 3.19 -22.09
CA ASP A 334 -10.65 3.71 -23.11
C ASP A 334 -9.32 4.16 -22.51
N HIS A 335 -9.37 4.79 -21.34
CA HIS A 335 -8.20 5.31 -20.65
C HIS A 335 -7.35 4.16 -20.05
N PRO A 336 -6.04 4.06 -20.38
CA PRO A 336 -5.21 2.93 -19.95
C PRO A 336 -5.12 2.71 -18.44
N LEU A 337 -5.12 3.79 -17.64
CA LEU A 337 -5.14 3.67 -16.19
C LEU A 337 -6.43 3.03 -15.67
N GLU A 338 -7.59 3.43 -16.20
CA GLU A 338 -8.88 2.87 -15.79
C GLU A 338 -9.02 1.42 -16.26
N TYR A 339 -8.48 1.11 -17.45
CA TYR A 339 -8.34 -0.27 -17.91
C TYR A 339 -7.51 -1.11 -16.93
N ASN A 340 -6.34 -0.62 -16.50
CA ASN A 340 -5.49 -1.35 -15.54
C ASN A 340 -6.12 -1.44 -14.14
N ARG A 341 -6.83 -0.40 -13.67
CA ARG A 341 -7.57 -0.47 -12.41
C ARG A 341 -8.64 -1.56 -12.44
N ARG A 342 -9.36 -1.69 -13.55
CA ARG A 342 -10.41 -2.70 -13.72
C ARG A 342 -9.85 -4.12 -13.87
N TYR A 343 -8.89 -4.32 -14.78
CA TYR A 343 -8.45 -5.67 -15.18
C TYR A 343 -7.08 -6.09 -14.63
N GLY A 344 -6.24 -5.14 -14.21
CA GLY A 344 -4.92 -5.42 -13.64
C GLY A 344 -4.98 -5.94 -12.19
N PRO A 345 -3.85 -6.33 -11.59
CA PRO A 345 -2.54 -6.54 -12.24
C PRO A 345 -2.55 -7.67 -13.28
N GLY A 346 -1.55 -7.68 -14.17
CA GLY A 346 -1.34 -8.67 -15.23
C GLY A 346 -2.08 -8.40 -16.55
N LYS A 347 -2.91 -7.36 -16.60
CA LYS A 347 -3.63 -6.91 -17.80
C LYS A 347 -3.61 -5.39 -17.86
N ARG A 348 -3.16 -4.85 -18.99
CA ARG A 348 -3.00 -3.41 -19.22
C ARG A 348 -3.30 -3.05 -20.67
N ARG A 349 -3.55 -1.78 -20.94
CA ARG A 349 -3.62 -1.25 -22.30
C ARG A 349 -2.35 -0.44 -22.56
N VAL A 350 -1.61 -0.75 -23.63
CA VAL A 350 -0.35 -0.07 -23.94
C VAL A 350 -0.57 0.89 -25.11
N ASN A 351 -0.76 2.16 -24.77
CA ASN A 351 -0.80 3.26 -25.73
C ASN A 351 0.57 3.90 -25.90
N ARG A 352 1.26 4.15 -24.78
CA ARG A 352 2.61 4.69 -24.70
C ARG A 352 3.40 3.87 -23.70
N ALA A 353 4.68 3.67 -23.99
CA ALA A 353 5.57 2.85 -23.17
C ALA A 353 6.92 3.54 -22.97
N PHE A 354 7.52 3.33 -21.80
CA PHE A 354 8.77 3.95 -21.39
C PHE A 354 9.70 2.91 -20.77
N LEU A 355 10.98 2.99 -21.11
CA LEU A 355 12.04 2.32 -20.38
C LEU A 355 12.50 3.20 -19.21
N VAL A 356 12.48 2.64 -18.01
CA VAL A 356 12.93 3.28 -16.79
C VAL A 356 14.24 2.62 -16.35
N PRO A 357 15.41 3.24 -16.59
CA PRO A 357 16.67 2.70 -16.07
C PRO A 357 16.69 2.84 -14.55
N ILE A 358 16.91 1.73 -13.86
CA ILE A 358 16.96 1.67 -12.39
C ILE A 358 18.20 0.92 -11.91
N ILE A 359 18.88 1.47 -10.91
CA ILE A 359 20.06 0.84 -10.30
C ILE A 359 19.67 -0.32 -9.38
N PRO A 360 20.54 -1.31 -9.17
CA PRO A 360 20.24 -2.50 -8.37
C PRO A 360 19.61 -2.23 -7.01
N VAL A 361 20.17 -1.31 -6.23
CA VAL A 361 19.70 -1.03 -4.86
C VAL A 361 18.23 -0.62 -4.84
N PHE A 362 17.83 0.37 -5.66
CA PHE A 362 16.42 0.78 -5.75
C PHE A 362 15.53 -0.27 -6.44
N HIS A 363 16.10 -1.04 -7.38
CA HIS A 363 15.38 -2.12 -8.03
C HIS A 363 14.97 -3.22 -7.05
N SER A 364 15.91 -3.71 -6.23
CA SER A 364 15.65 -4.76 -5.25
C SER A 364 14.66 -4.30 -4.17
N MET A 365 14.67 -3.02 -3.80
CA MET A 365 13.70 -2.46 -2.85
C MET A 365 12.30 -2.31 -3.44
N LEU A 366 12.18 -1.86 -4.70
CA LEU A 366 10.87 -1.70 -5.35
C LEU A 366 10.28 -3.02 -5.85
N PHE A 367 11.12 -3.98 -6.23
CA PHE A 367 10.74 -5.25 -6.85
C PHE A 367 11.44 -6.45 -6.17
N PRO A 368 11.28 -6.67 -4.86
CA PRO A 368 11.95 -7.76 -4.15
C PRO A 368 11.60 -9.14 -4.73
N ALA A 369 10.39 -9.33 -5.26
CA ALA A 369 9.98 -10.57 -5.93
C ALA A 369 10.82 -10.94 -7.17
N SER A 370 11.60 -10.00 -7.72
CA SER A 370 12.50 -10.25 -8.85
C SER A 370 13.88 -10.81 -8.45
N GLU A 371 14.20 -10.86 -7.15
CA GLU A 371 15.52 -11.31 -6.69
C GLU A 371 15.57 -12.85 -6.53
N PRO A 372 16.58 -13.53 -7.12
CA PRO A 372 16.68 -15.00 -7.15
C PRO A 372 17.16 -15.61 -5.83
N GLN A 373 17.83 -14.83 -4.98
CA GLN A 373 17.99 -15.17 -3.58
C GLN A 373 16.90 -14.41 -2.84
N ARG A 374 16.05 -15.14 -2.10
CA ARG A 374 15.29 -14.56 -0.98
C ARG A 374 16.35 -14.01 -0.01
N SER A 375 16.82 -12.80 -0.27
CA SER A 375 17.89 -12.19 0.49
C SER A 375 17.40 -12.07 1.92
N PHE A 376 18.24 -12.42 2.89
CA PHE A 376 18.04 -12.20 4.33
C PHE A 376 17.79 -10.73 4.74
N PHE A 377 17.61 -9.83 3.77
CA PHE A 377 17.24 -8.45 3.94
C PHE A 377 15.75 -8.31 3.70
N ASP A 378 15.04 -8.50 4.81
CA ASP A 378 13.62 -8.30 4.93
C ASP A 378 13.32 -6.79 4.73
N SER A 379 12.66 -6.42 3.62
CA SER A 379 12.07 -5.08 3.27
C SER A 379 10.52 -5.13 3.11
N THR A 380 9.68 -4.48 3.93
CA THR A 380 8.18 -4.60 3.96
C THR A 380 7.46 -3.87 2.82
N TYR A 381 8.07 -2.82 2.25
CA TYR A 381 7.37 -1.91 1.33
C TYR A 381 7.54 -2.24 -0.17
N GLY A 382 8.12 -3.40 -0.47
CA GLY A 382 8.34 -3.86 -1.84
C GLY A 382 7.22 -4.70 -2.46
N ASN A 383 6.15 -5.08 -1.73
CA ASN A 383 5.07 -5.94 -2.26
C ASN A 383 3.69 -5.26 -2.27
N ALA A 384 3.65 -3.92 -2.22
CA ALA A 384 2.42 -3.19 -2.50
C ALA A 384 2.22 -3.12 -4.01
N ILE A 385 0.97 -3.26 -4.46
CA ILE A 385 0.61 -3.07 -5.86
C ILE A 385 0.87 -1.61 -6.25
N ARG A 386 0.67 -0.65 -5.34
CA ARG A 386 1.04 0.75 -5.57
C ARG A 386 2.45 1.07 -5.07
N LYS A 387 3.25 1.71 -5.91
CA LYS A 387 4.67 2.01 -5.67
C LYS A 387 5.02 3.43 -6.08
N VAL A 388 6.15 3.93 -5.55
CA VAL A 388 6.65 5.28 -5.85
C VAL A 388 8.12 5.20 -6.26
N TYR A 389 8.42 5.62 -7.48
CA TYR A 389 9.78 5.73 -8.00
C TYR A 389 10.20 7.19 -8.04
N ILE A 390 11.37 7.52 -7.48
CA ILE A 390 11.87 8.89 -7.38
C ILE A 390 13.19 8.97 -8.14
N CYS A 391 13.33 9.96 -9.01
CA CYS A 391 14.52 10.12 -9.85
C CYS A 391 14.73 11.58 -10.30
N HIS A 392 15.88 11.87 -10.92
CA HIS A 392 16.17 13.17 -11.54
C HIS A 392 15.88 13.22 -13.05
N SER A 393 14.98 12.35 -13.55
CA SER A 393 14.66 12.34 -14.96
C SER A 393 14.04 13.67 -15.39
N GLY A 394 14.54 14.27 -16.48
CA GLY A 394 13.99 15.51 -17.06
C GLY A 394 12.71 15.31 -17.87
N ILE A 395 12.17 14.09 -17.94
CA ILE A 395 11.01 13.76 -18.78
C ILE A 395 9.73 14.43 -18.26
N LYS A 396 9.08 15.24 -19.10
CA LYS A 396 7.79 15.89 -18.76
C LYS A 396 6.57 15.19 -19.36
N ALA A 397 6.82 14.15 -20.15
CA ALA A 397 5.80 13.54 -20.98
C ALA A 397 5.01 12.40 -20.29
N LEU A 398 5.39 11.99 -19.07
CA LEU A 398 4.69 10.91 -18.37
C LEU A 398 3.29 11.35 -17.96
N GLU A 399 2.30 10.56 -18.35
CA GLU A 399 0.88 10.77 -18.09
C GLU A 399 0.27 9.55 -17.38
N PRO A 400 -0.83 9.72 -16.61
CA PRO A 400 -1.58 8.61 -16.07
C PRO A 400 -1.95 7.59 -17.15
N GLY A 401 -1.64 6.31 -16.92
CA GLY A 401 -1.87 5.22 -17.87
C GLY A 401 -0.66 4.85 -18.74
N ASP A 402 0.42 5.63 -18.71
CA ASP A 402 1.65 5.27 -19.40
C ASP A 402 2.26 3.98 -18.81
N THR A 403 2.75 3.10 -19.69
CA THR A 403 3.38 1.84 -19.29
C THR A 403 4.88 2.04 -19.04
N LEU A 404 5.36 1.61 -17.88
CA LEU A 404 6.76 1.66 -17.47
C LEU A 404 7.38 0.27 -17.50
N PHE A 405 8.52 0.12 -18.15
CA PHE A 405 9.35 -1.08 -18.13
C PHE A 405 10.64 -0.78 -17.37
N PHE A 406 10.79 -1.37 -16.19
CA PHE A 406 11.93 -1.12 -15.31
C PHE A 406 13.13 -1.95 -15.73
N LEU A 407 14.11 -1.30 -16.37
CA LEU A 407 15.36 -1.88 -16.85
C LEU A 407 16.45 -1.75 -15.78
N ARG A 408 16.88 -2.87 -15.21
CA ARG A 408 18.03 -2.89 -14.29
C ARG A 408 19.31 -2.55 -15.05
N THR A 409 20.04 -1.51 -14.64
CA THR A 409 21.19 -0.97 -15.39
C THR A 409 22.51 -1.70 -15.15
N HIS A 410 22.70 -2.24 -13.94
CA HIS A 410 23.90 -2.98 -13.53
C HIS A 410 23.51 -4.39 -13.11
N GLU A 411 24.30 -5.38 -13.53
CA GLU A 411 24.04 -6.82 -13.30
C GLU A 411 22.69 -7.29 -13.88
N ARG A 412 22.66 -8.49 -14.48
CA ARG A 412 21.42 -9.09 -15.02
C ARG A 412 20.60 -8.10 -15.89
N ARG A 413 21.30 -7.24 -16.65
CA ARG A 413 20.75 -6.06 -17.34
C ARG A 413 19.50 -6.40 -18.16
N ALA A 414 18.34 -6.27 -17.56
CA ALA A 414 17.09 -6.78 -18.10
C ALA A 414 15.91 -6.00 -17.53
N VAL A 415 14.80 -6.04 -18.25
CA VAL A 415 13.51 -5.61 -17.74
C VAL A 415 12.94 -6.73 -16.87
N HIS A 416 12.69 -6.43 -15.59
CA HIS A 416 12.15 -7.39 -14.63
C HIS A 416 10.74 -7.05 -14.17
N ALA A 417 10.33 -5.78 -14.27
CA ALA A 417 9.05 -5.34 -13.76
C ALA A 417 8.39 -4.35 -14.72
N VAL A 418 7.06 -4.38 -14.71
CA VAL A 418 6.19 -3.53 -15.51
C VAL A 418 5.24 -2.79 -14.58
N GLY A 419 5.09 -1.49 -14.80
CA GLY A 419 4.16 -0.65 -14.05
C GLY A 419 3.27 0.21 -14.95
N VAL A 420 2.18 0.72 -14.39
CA VAL A 420 1.29 1.70 -15.04
C VAL A 420 1.24 2.96 -14.20
N VAL A 421 1.58 4.11 -14.78
CA VAL A 421 1.61 5.41 -14.09
C VAL A 421 0.22 5.76 -13.57
N GLU A 422 0.12 6.12 -12.28
CA GLU A 422 -1.09 6.72 -11.69
C GLU A 422 -0.98 8.24 -11.65
N GLU A 423 0.18 8.74 -11.22
CA GLU A 423 0.36 10.16 -10.91
C GLU A 423 1.84 10.51 -10.97
N THR A 424 2.16 11.78 -11.26
CA THR A 424 3.54 12.29 -11.21
C THR A 424 3.59 13.59 -10.44
N LEU A 425 4.71 13.82 -9.75
CA LEU A 425 5.00 15.06 -9.04
C LEU A 425 6.41 15.51 -9.39
N ARG A 426 6.56 16.81 -9.66
CA ARG A 426 7.85 17.50 -9.74
C ARG A 426 7.96 18.51 -8.63
N THR A 427 9.02 18.43 -7.85
CA THR A 427 9.23 19.33 -6.70
C THR A 427 10.70 19.36 -6.32
N THR A 428 11.10 20.41 -5.60
CA THR A 428 12.36 20.51 -4.84
C THR A 428 12.11 20.34 -3.34
N GLU A 429 10.85 20.27 -2.92
CA GLU A 429 10.47 20.26 -1.51
C GLU A 429 10.36 18.82 -1.00
N LEU A 430 11.13 18.51 0.03
CA LEU A 430 11.11 17.19 0.67
C LEU A 430 9.71 16.84 1.21
N ALA A 431 9.02 17.82 1.81
CA ALA A 431 7.69 17.64 2.35
C ALA A 431 6.68 17.19 1.27
N ASP A 432 6.77 17.74 0.06
CA ASP A 432 5.92 17.36 -1.06
C ASP A 432 6.19 15.92 -1.50
N VAL A 433 7.48 15.52 -1.56
CA VAL A 433 7.87 14.13 -1.89
C VAL A 433 7.32 13.15 -0.85
N LEU A 434 7.44 13.46 0.44
CA LEU A 434 6.93 12.62 1.52
C LEU A 434 5.40 12.53 1.52
N ASN A 435 4.72 13.64 1.24
CA ASN A 435 3.26 13.68 1.10
C ASN A 435 2.78 12.85 -0.09
N PHE A 436 3.48 12.95 -1.21
CA PHE A 436 3.16 12.22 -2.43
C PHE A 436 3.45 10.73 -2.32
N ALA A 437 4.53 10.37 -1.66
CA ALA A 437 4.94 8.99 -1.47
C ALA A 437 4.14 8.27 -0.37
N GLY A 438 3.75 8.99 0.68
CA GLY A 438 3.05 8.44 1.83
C GLY A 438 3.81 7.25 2.44
N ALA A 439 3.06 6.25 2.92
CA ALA A 439 3.61 5.00 3.45
C ALA A 439 4.17 4.06 2.36
N ARG A 440 4.57 4.57 1.20
CA ARG A 440 5.08 3.77 0.05
C ARG A 440 6.51 4.12 -0.33
N THR A 441 7.15 5.05 0.38
CA THR A 441 8.57 5.34 0.17
C THR A 441 9.45 4.19 0.69
N VAL A 442 10.50 3.89 -0.08
CA VAL A 442 11.56 2.93 0.27
C VAL A 442 12.92 3.63 0.45
N TYR A 443 12.93 4.97 0.36
CA TYR A 443 14.14 5.78 0.38
C TYR A 443 14.44 6.26 1.78
N ARG A 444 15.73 6.46 2.09
CA ARG A 444 16.15 7.05 3.35
C ARG A 444 15.89 8.54 3.37
N ALA A 445 15.74 9.10 4.57
CA ALA A 445 15.59 10.52 4.78
C ALA A 445 16.70 11.35 4.12
N GLU A 446 17.95 10.99 4.41
CA GLU A 446 19.16 11.64 3.89
C GLU A 446 19.25 11.56 2.37
N GLU A 447 18.83 10.43 1.79
CA GLU A 447 18.80 10.23 0.35
C GLU A 447 17.77 11.17 -0.29
N LEU A 448 16.55 11.23 0.25
CA LEU A 448 15.51 12.12 -0.25
C LEU A 448 15.91 13.60 -0.13
N GLN A 449 16.49 14.00 1.00
CA GLN A 449 17.01 15.35 1.19
C GLN A 449 18.03 15.72 0.12
N LYS A 450 19.02 14.85 -0.08
CA LYS A 450 20.06 15.05 -1.09
C LYS A 450 19.49 15.06 -2.52
N MET A 451 18.49 14.22 -2.79
CA MET A 451 17.83 14.21 -4.09
C MET A 451 17.09 15.54 -4.33
N CYS A 452 16.45 16.11 -3.30
CA CYS A 452 15.69 17.36 -3.36
C CYS A 452 16.55 18.63 -3.48
N GLU A 453 17.88 18.55 -3.37
CA GLU A 453 18.80 19.65 -3.75
C GLU A 453 18.62 20.10 -5.22
N LYS A 454 17.98 19.26 -6.03
CA LYS A 454 17.56 19.53 -7.41
C LYS A 454 16.11 19.08 -7.58
N GLU A 455 15.44 19.59 -8.62
CA GLU A 455 14.09 19.13 -8.95
C GLU A 455 14.07 17.61 -9.15
N VAL A 456 13.24 16.93 -8.36
CA VAL A 456 12.99 15.50 -8.49
C VAL A 456 11.70 15.25 -9.25
N LEU A 457 11.64 14.10 -9.91
CA LEU A 457 10.43 13.50 -10.45
C LEU A 457 10.06 12.30 -9.58
N ALA A 458 8.94 12.39 -8.87
CA ALA A 458 8.30 11.27 -8.20
C ALA A 458 7.17 10.72 -9.08
N VAL A 459 7.17 9.40 -9.30
CA VAL A 459 6.20 8.70 -10.14
C VAL A 459 5.48 7.67 -9.29
N LYS A 460 4.19 7.87 -9.07
CA LYS A 460 3.30 6.89 -8.44
C LYS A 460 2.80 5.96 -9.54
N PHE A 461 2.94 4.66 -9.36
CA PHE A 461 2.55 3.68 -10.36
C PHE A 461 1.98 2.42 -9.71
N ARG A 462 1.14 1.70 -10.46
CA ARG A 462 0.67 0.36 -10.11
C ARG A 462 1.64 -0.65 -10.71
N LEU A 463 2.19 -1.54 -9.90
CA LEU A 463 2.88 -2.74 -10.36
C LEU A 463 1.87 -3.60 -11.12
N ASP A 464 2.14 -3.83 -12.40
CA ASP A 464 1.30 -4.68 -13.25
C ASP A 464 1.81 -6.12 -13.25
N GLN A 465 3.13 -6.29 -13.36
CA GLN A 465 3.75 -7.62 -13.40
C GLN A 465 5.23 -7.56 -12.99
N VAL A 466 5.68 -8.55 -12.23
CA VAL A 466 7.10 -8.95 -12.17
C VAL A 466 7.28 -10.11 -13.13
N LEU A 467 8.21 -9.98 -14.08
CA LEU A 467 8.42 -10.94 -15.17
C LEU A 467 9.17 -12.17 -14.64
N GLU A 468 8.57 -13.35 -14.76
CA GLU A 468 9.24 -14.63 -14.48
C GLU A 468 10.45 -14.86 -15.39
N ALA A 469 10.33 -14.41 -16.64
CA ALA A 469 11.40 -14.41 -17.63
C ALA A 469 11.81 -12.96 -17.95
N PRO A 470 12.82 -12.39 -17.26
CA PRO A 470 13.31 -11.05 -17.54
C PRO A 470 13.80 -10.91 -18.99
N VAL A 471 13.49 -9.79 -19.63
CA VAL A 471 13.91 -9.53 -21.02
C VAL A 471 15.26 -8.82 -21.00
N SER A 472 16.31 -9.52 -21.44
CA SER A 472 17.68 -8.99 -21.42
C SER A 472 17.83 -7.76 -22.31
N ARG A 473 18.82 -6.93 -21.99
CA ARG A 473 19.22 -5.76 -22.75
C ARG A 473 19.49 -6.08 -24.22
N GLU A 474 20.15 -7.20 -24.48
CA GLU A 474 20.47 -7.66 -25.83
C GLU A 474 19.18 -8.05 -26.59
N SER A 475 18.24 -8.73 -25.94
CA SER A 475 16.93 -9.04 -26.53
C SER A 475 16.11 -7.79 -26.81
N LEU A 476 16.10 -6.80 -25.91
CA LEU A 476 15.42 -5.52 -26.12
C LEU A 476 15.95 -4.78 -27.35
N LYS A 477 17.26 -4.86 -27.62
CA LYS A 477 17.85 -4.31 -28.86
C LYS A 477 17.38 -5.05 -30.10
N MET A 478 17.41 -6.39 -30.07
CA MET A 478 16.97 -7.21 -31.20
C MET A 478 15.47 -7.03 -31.52
N LEU A 479 14.66 -6.80 -30.49
CA LEU A 479 13.21 -6.55 -30.61
C LEU A 479 12.88 -5.10 -31.00
N GLY A 480 13.88 -4.26 -31.27
CA GLY A 480 13.69 -2.87 -31.67
C GLY A 480 13.17 -1.96 -30.55
N VAL A 481 13.16 -2.42 -29.29
CA VAL A 481 12.65 -1.63 -28.14
C VAL A 481 13.56 -0.43 -27.85
N MET A 482 14.87 -0.60 -28.04
CA MET A 482 15.88 0.45 -27.89
C MET A 482 17.09 0.17 -28.79
N GLU A 483 17.77 1.21 -29.24
CA GLU A 483 19.07 1.07 -29.91
C GLU A 483 20.19 0.92 -28.88
N GLU A 484 20.17 1.78 -27.86
CA GLU A 484 21.09 1.78 -26.74
C GLU A 484 20.34 1.89 -25.41
N SER A 485 20.98 1.42 -24.33
CA SER A 485 20.36 1.55 -23.00
C SER A 485 20.24 3.01 -22.59
N PRO A 486 19.04 3.44 -22.19
CA PRO A 486 18.81 4.84 -21.87
C PRO A 486 19.47 5.20 -20.53
N GLN A 487 19.99 6.43 -20.43
CA GLN A 487 20.58 6.98 -19.20
C GLN A 487 19.52 7.62 -18.27
N SER A 488 18.34 7.93 -18.81
CA SER A 488 17.18 8.47 -18.10
C SER A 488 15.91 7.78 -18.59
N ILE A 489 14.74 8.10 -18.03
CA ILE A 489 13.48 7.58 -18.57
C ILE A 489 13.35 7.96 -20.05
N ALA A 490 13.08 6.98 -20.91
CA ALA A 490 13.01 7.16 -22.34
C ALA A 490 11.75 6.51 -22.91
N GLN A 491 11.04 7.22 -23.79
CA GLN A 491 9.88 6.68 -24.49
C GLN A 491 10.31 5.69 -25.56
N ILE A 492 9.63 4.54 -25.63
CA ILE A 492 9.74 3.59 -26.73
C ILE A 492 8.97 4.17 -27.92
N LYS A 493 9.67 4.45 -29.02
CA LYS A 493 9.11 5.12 -30.20
C LYS A 493 8.93 4.21 -31.42
N SER A 494 9.62 3.08 -31.45
CA SER A 494 9.52 2.11 -32.54
C SER A 494 8.18 1.38 -32.48
N GLU A 495 7.62 1.08 -33.65
CA GLU A 495 6.37 0.30 -33.74
C GLU A 495 6.61 -1.12 -33.22
N GLU A 496 7.78 -1.71 -33.54
CA GLU A 496 8.20 -3.03 -33.05
C GLU A 496 8.30 -3.05 -31.52
N GLY A 497 8.84 -1.99 -30.93
CA GLY A 497 8.96 -1.86 -29.48
C GLY A 497 7.60 -1.70 -28.79
N ILE A 498 6.69 -0.94 -29.39
CA ILE A 498 5.31 -0.83 -28.87
C ILE A 498 4.56 -2.16 -29.02
N GLN A 499 4.76 -2.87 -30.14
CA GLN A 499 4.16 -4.19 -30.33
C GLN A 499 4.68 -5.20 -29.30
N TRP A 500 5.99 -5.22 -29.03
CA TRP A 500 6.57 -6.00 -27.93
C TRP A 500 5.97 -5.63 -26.57
N ALA A 501 5.80 -4.34 -26.29
CA ALA A 501 5.22 -3.90 -25.03
C ALA A 501 3.78 -4.42 -24.82
N ARG A 502 3.03 -4.63 -25.92
CA ARG A 502 1.69 -5.23 -25.95
C ARG A 502 1.71 -6.75 -25.79
N THR A 503 2.76 -7.46 -26.22
CA THR A 503 2.81 -8.93 -26.11
C THR A 503 3.11 -9.42 -24.69
N LEU A 504 3.74 -8.60 -23.84
CA LEU A 504 4.03 -8.93 -22.44
C LEU A 504 2.80 -8.84 -21.52
N GLN A 505 1.64 -9.33 -21.95
CA GLN A 505 0.39 -9.32 -21.17
C GLN A 505 -0.12 -10.74 -20.95
N GLY A 506 -0.45 -11.09 -19.71
CA GLY A 506 -0.90 -12.44 -19.35
C GLY A 506 0.25 -13.45 -19.28
N GLY A 507 0.86 -13.54 -18.10
CA GLY A 507 1.61 -14.73 -17.67
C GLY A 507 0.68 -15.74 -17.02
#